data_AF-A0A542GK40-F1
#
_entry.id   AF-A0A542GK40-F1
#
_cell.length_a   1.000
_cell.length_b   1.000
_cell.length_c   1.000
_cell.angle_alpha   90.00
_cell.angle_beta   90.00
_cell.angle_gamma   90.00
#
_symmetry.space_group_name_H-M   'P 1'
#
loop_
_entity.id
_entity.type
_entity.pdbx_description
1 polymer ?
#
loop_
_entity_poly.entity_id
_entity_poly.type
_entity_poly.pdbx_seq_one_letter_code
_entity_poly.pdbx_strand_id
1 'polypeptide(L)'
;MRTLGSSSSSAKPVRGGFSMFRISGPGLMVLVTAFIVAVIFAANQNDVVGWVVAIIAAFWLALAAFVVFSIQRAAKKAGAKLSEAQSAFNTATGRAPARQSADHGGTRVVYERSEADEVRDLKLDHSFKIVQVQVRVVEEERAKGAAANQDTINRALETIEITATNARDMIKSAGGSGEPVTGTIID
;
A
#
# COMPACT_ATOMS: atom_id res chain seq x y z
N MET A 1 -21.53 44.56 -25.16
CA MET A 1 -20.17 45.14 -25.24
C MET A 1 -19.54 45.10 -23.84
N ARG A 2 -18.24 44.77 -23.76
CA ARG A 2 -17.39 44.59 -22.55
C ARG A 2 -17.64 43.24 -21.85
N THR A 3 -16.80 42.19 -21.90
CA THR A 3 -15.33 42.01 -21.94
C THR A 3 -14.53 42.78 -20.89
N LEU A 4 -14.16 42.06 -19.84
CA LEU A 4 -12.93 42.14 -19.03
C LEU A 4 -12.56 40.65 -18.81
N GLY A 5 -11.44 40.07 -19.25
CA GLY A 5 -10.07 40.58 -19.24
C GLY A 5 -9.38 40.10 -17.96
N SER A 6 -8.98 38.83 -17.89
CA SER A 6 -7.58 38.35 -17.92
C SER A 6 -6.90 38.24 -16.55
N SER A 7 -6.32 37.07 -16.25
CA SER A 7 -4.96 36.92 -15.70
C SER A 7 -4.55 35.45 -15.72
N SER A 8 -3.46 35.18 -16.40
CA SER A 8 -2.74 33.91 -16.42
C SER A 8 -2.27 33.54 -15.02
N SER A 9 -2.38 32.26 -14.67
CA SER A 9 -1.41 31.65 -13.77
C SER A 9 -0.96 30.33 -14.40
N SER A 10 0.26 30.40 -14.91
CA SER A 10 1.06 29.28 -15.35
C SER A 10 1.12 28.24 -14.23
N ALA A 11 0.45 27.10 -14.42
CA ALA A 11 0.59 25.96 -13.53
C ALA A 11 2.01 25.41 -13.70
N LYS A 12 2.93 25.83 -12.82
CA LYS A 12 4.20 25.14 -12.62
C LYS A 12 3.89 23.78 -11.98
N PRO A 13 4.20 22.63 -12.61
CA PRO A 13 4.18 21.38 -11.89
C PRO A 13 5.32 21.42 -10.86
N VAL A 14 4.95 21.40 -9.58
CA VAL A 14 5.88 21.16 -8.47
C VAL A 14 6.39 19.73 -8.65
N ARG A 15 7.61 19.63 -9.19
CA ARG A 15 8.37 18.39 -9.32
C ARG A 15 9.00 18.12 -7.95
N GLY A 16 8.31 17.37 -7.10
CA GLY A 16 8.79 17.06 -5.76
C GLY A 16 8.07 15.87 -5.17
N GLY A 17 8.70 14.70 -5.23
CA GLY A 17 8.20 13.48 -4.62
C GLY A 17 8.96 12.28 -5.16
N PHE A 18 10.09 11.97 -4.55
CA PHE A 18 10.89 10.78 -4.84
C PHE A 18 10.04 9.52 -4.64
N SER A 19 9.40 9.06 -5.72
CA SER A 19 8.94 7.69 -5.91
C SER A 19 10.18 6.79 -6.09
N MET A 20 10.99 6.65 -5.05
CA MET A 20 12.14 5.75 -5.04
C MET A 20 11.72 4.38 -4.50
N PHE A 21 10.67 3.79 -5.06
CA PHE A 21 10.32 2.40 -4.76
C PHE A 21 9.79 1.59 -5.95
N ARG A 22 9.95 2.09 -7.18
CA ARG A 22 9.54 1.36 -8.39
C ARG A 22 10.47 1.65 -9.57
N ILE A 23 11.75 1.35 -9.42
CA ILE A 23 12.73 0.97 -10.48
C ILE A 23 14.04 0.67 -9.73
N SER A 24 14.21 -0.58 -9.35
CA SER A 24 15.53 -1.13 -9.01
C SER A 24 15.64 -2.46 -9.74
N GLY A 25 15.77 -2.37 -11.06
CA GLY A 25 15.96 -3.53 -11.94
C GLY A 25 17.26 -3.39 -12.72
N PRO A 26 17.42 -2.32 -13.53
CA PRO A 26 18.62 -2.18 -14.36
C PRO A 26 19.80 -1.51 -13.62
N GLY A 27 19.56 -0.45 -12.84
CA GLY A 27 20.64 0.31 -12.19
C GLY A 27 21.43 -0.50 -11.15
N LEU A 28 20.74 -1.34 -10.37
CA LEU A 28 21.38 -2.24 -9.42
C LEU A 28 22.24 -3.29 -10.14
N MET A 29 21.76 -3.84 -11.26
CA MET A 29 22.52 -4.83 -12.04
C MET A 29 23.79 -4.22 -12.65
N VAL A 30 23.73 -2.99 -13.13
CA VAL A 30 24.92 -2.27 -13.64
C VAL A 30 25.91 -2.01 -12.51
N LEU A 31 25.45 -1.60 -11.32
CA LEU A 31 26.32 -1.36 -10.17
C LEU A 31 26.98 -2.65 -9.68
N VAL A 32 26.22 -3.74 -9.55
CA VAL A 32 26.75 -5.07 -9.18
C VAL A 32 27.78 -5.55 -10.22
N THR A 33 27.51 -5.37 -11.50
CA THR A 33 28.45 -5.74 -12.57
C THR A 33 29.73 -4.93 -12.51
N ALA A 34 29.63 -3.60 -12.36
CA ALA A 34 30.80 -2.72 -12.21
C ALA A 34 31.62 -3.06 -10.95
N PHE A 35 30.95 -3.40 -9.85
CA PHE A 35 31.60 -3.83 -8.62
C PHE A 35 32.37 -5.14 -8.80
N ILE A 36 31.78 -6.14 -9.48
CA ILE A 36 32.46 -7.41 -9.79
C ILE A 36 33.71 -7.16 -10.65
N VAL A 37 33.60 -6.30 -11.69
CA VAL A 37 34.74 -5.95 -12.54
C VAL A 37 35.86 -5.27 -11.74
N ALA A 38 35.52 -4.34 -10.84
CA ALA A 38 36.48 -3.66 -9.97
C ALA A 38 37.21 -4.65 -9.04
N VAL A 39 36.48 -5.61 -8.49
CA VAL A 39 37.05 -6.69 -7.64
C VAL A 39 38.02 -7.55 -8.44
N ILE A 40 37.67 -7.96 -9.66
CA ILE A 40 38.54 -8.76 -10.52
C ILE A 40 39.80 -7.98 -10.90
N PHE A 41 39.67 -6.68 -11.22
CA PHE A 41 40.82 -5.84 -11.57
C PHE A 41 41.75 -5.61 -10.38
N ALA A 42 41.20 -5.42 -9.17
CA ALA A 42 41.98 -5.33 -7.94
C ALA A 42 42.72 -6.65 -7.63
N ALA A 43 42.07 -7.80 -7.83
CA ALA A 43 42.70 -9.11 -7.63
C ALA A 43 43.80 -9.43 -8.67
N ASN A 44 43.66 -8.91 -9.91
CA ASN A 44 44.59 -9.19 -11.01
C ASN A 44 45.92 -8.41 -10.93
N GLN A 45 46.04 -7.39 -10.07
CA GLN A 45 47.32 -6.67 -9.90
C GLN A 45 48.35 -7.42 -9.03
N ASN A 46 48.06 -8.66 -8.59
CA ASN A 46 48.94 -9.47 -7.71
C ASN A 46 49.43 -8.70 -6.46
N ASP A 47 48.61 -7.76 -5.98
CA ASP A 47 48.85 -6.98 -4.77
C ASP A 47 47.98 -7.53 -3.64
N VAL A 48 48.59 -7.72 -2.46
CA VAL A 48 47.95 -8.28 -1.27
C VAL A 48 46.72 -7.47 -0.88
N VAL A 49 46.76 -6.15 -1.09
CA VAL A 49 45.65 -5.23 -0.80
C VAL A 49 44.43 -5.56 -1.68
N GLY A 50 44.65 -5.86 -2.96
CA GLY A 50 43.58 -6.20 -3.90
C GLY A 50 42.86 -7.51 -3.52
N TRP A 51 43.62 -8.51 -3.07
CA TRP A 51 43.06 -9.78 -2.60
C TRP A 51 42.25 -9.62 -1.30
N VAL A 52 42.71 -8.78 -0.36
CA VAL A 52 41.97 -8.50 0.88
C VAL A 52 40.63 -7.82 0.57
N VAL A 53 40.64 -6.79 -0.29
CA VAL A 53 39.42 -6.09 -0.70
C VAL A 53 38.47 -7.04 -1.45
N ALA A 54 38.99 -7.90 -2.32
CA ALA A 54 38.19 -8.89 -3.05
C ALA A 54 37.48 -9.87 -2.12
N ILE A 55 38.17 -10.40 -1.10
CA ILE A 55 37.58 -11.33 -0.12
C ILE A 55 36.49 -10.64 0.69
N ILE A 56 36.74 -9.42 1.18
CA ILE A 56 35.75 -8.66 1.98
C ILE A 56 34.52 -8.33 1.12
N ALA A 57 34.73 -7.91 -0.13
CA ALA A 57 33.66 -7.65 -1.08
C ALA A 57 32.81 -8.89 -1.37
N ALA A 58 33.47 -10.03 -1.64
CA ALA A 58 32.80 -11.30 -1.88
C ALA A 58 31.99 -11.76 -0.66
N PHE A 59 32.51 -11.55 0.54
CA PHE A 59 31.81 -11.85 1.79
C PHE A 59 30.52 -11.03 1.93
N TRP A 60 30.57 -9.72 1.72
CA TRP A 60 29.37 -8.86 1.77
C TRP A 60 28.35 -9.21 0.70
N LEU A 61 28.80 -9.54 -0.51
CA LEU A 61 27.92 -9.96 -1.59
C LEU A 61 27.22 -11.28 -1.25
N ALA A 62 27.96 -12.25 -0.69
CA ALA A 62 27.40 -13.53 -0.25
C ALA A 62 26.37 -13.34 0.88
N LEU A 63 26.65 -12.45 1.84
CA LEU A 63 25.72 -12.12 2.92
C LEU A 63 24.43 -11.49 2.38
N ALA A 64 24.55 -10.50 1.50
CA ALA A 64 23.39 -9.87 0.87
C ALA A 64 22.56 -10.88 0.06
N ALA A 65 23.22 -11.73 -0.73
CA ALA A 65 22.56 -12.80 -1.47
C ALA A 65 21.84 -13.78 -0.52
N PHE A 66 22.49 -14.19 0.57
CA PHE A 66 21.91 -15.07 1.58
C PHE A 66 20.63 -14.48 2.20
N VAL A 67 20.64 -13.19 2.55
CA VAL A 67 19.45 -12.50 3.09
C VAL A 67 18.32 -12.48 2.05
N VAL A 68 18.61 -12.11 0.81
CA VAL A 68 17.59 -12.08 -0.26
C VAL A 68 17.02 -13.48 -0.52
N PHE A 69 17.87 -14.49 -0.63
CA PHE A 69 17.43 -15.87 -0.86
C PHE A 69 16.68 -16.46 0.32
N SER A 70 17.02 -16.10 1.57
CA SER A 70 16.30 -16.58 2.75
C SER A 70 14.88 -15.99 2.82
N ILE A 71 14.72 -14.70 2.52
CA ILE A 71 13.40 -14.05 2.43
C ILE A 71 12.60 -14.62 1.26
N GLN A 72 13.20 -14.77 0.08
CA GLN A 72 12.53 -15.36 -1.08
C GLN A 72 12.08 -16.81 -0.82
N ARG A 73 12.91 -17.62 -0.14
CA ARG A 73 12.54 -18.99 0.27
C ARG A 73 11.43 -18.98 1.32
N ALA A 74 11.48 -18.08 2.30
CA ALA A 74 10.45 -17.94 3.33
C ALA A 74 9.10 -17.52 2.71
N ALA A 75 9.11 -16.53 1.81
CA ALA A 75 7.93 -16.07 1.10
C ALA A 75 7.31 -17.18 0.22
N LYS A 76 8.14 -17.95 -0.52
CA LYS A 76 7.67 -19.08 -1.33
C LYS A 76 7.03 -20.19 -0.47
N LYS A 77 7.61 -20.49 0.71
CA LYS A 77 7.05 -21.48 1.64
C LYS A 77 5.76 -20.99 2.33
N ALA A 78 5.69 -19.72 2.68
CA ALA A 78 4.50 -19.10 3.26
C ALA A 78 3.34 -19.04 2.26
N GLY A 79 3.60 -18.71 0.99
CA GLY A 79 2.58 -18.71 -0.06
C GLY A 79 1.99 -20.10 -0.32
N ALA A 80 2.81 -21.15 -0.31
CA ALA A 80 2.33 -22.53 -0.42
C ALA A 80 1.45 -22.94 0.76
N LYS A 81 1.83 -22.56 1.99
CA LYS A 81 1.06 -22.85 3.21
C LYS A 81 -0.23 -22.04 3.31
N LEU A 82 -0.23 -20.80 2.82
CA LEU A 82 -1.42 -19.97 2.75
C LEU A 82 -2.38 -20.48 1.67
N SER A 83 -1.87 -20.92 0.52
CA SER A 83 -2.69 -21.56 -0.53
C SER A 83 -3.30 -22.89 -0.07
N GLU A 84 -2.56 -23.67 0.71
CA GLU A 84 -3.02 -24.93 1.34
C GLU A 84 -4.04 -24.67 2.46
N ALA A 85 -3.80 -23.67 3.30
CA ALA A 85 -4.75 -23.26 4.35
C ALA A 85 -6.01 -22.63 3.77
N GLN A 86 -5.89 -21.87 2.68
CA GLN A 86 -7.02 -21.25 2.00
C GLN A 86 -7.85 -22.28 1.23
N SER A 87 -7.22 -23.30 0.62
CA SER A 87 -7.95 -24.43 0.03
C SER A 87 -8.61 -25.33 1.07
N ALA A 88 -7.94 -25.59 2.21
CA ALA A 88 -8.52 -26.31 3.34
C ALA A 88 -9.67 -25.53 4.00
N PHE A 89 -9.54 -24.22 4.18
CA PHE A 89 -10.58 -23.35 4.72
C PHE A 89 -11.79 -23.25 3.78
N ASN A 90 -11.58 -23.13 2.47
CA ASN A 90 -12.66 -23.15 1.48
C ASN A 90 -13.41 -24.50 1.49
N THR A 91 -12.68 -25.61 1.67
CA THR A 91 -13.28 -26.95 1.78
C THR A 91 -14.04 -27.12 3.11
N ALA A 92 -13.50 -26.62 4.22
CA ALA A 92 -14.11 -26.72 5.55
C ALA A 92 -15.30 -25.77 5.78
N THR A 93 -15.33 -24.62 5.10
CA THR A 93 -16.44 -23.64 5.16
C THR A 93 -17.54 -23.92 4.12
N GLY A 94 -17.49 -25.06 3.42
CA GLY A 94 -18.52 -25.47 2.46
C GLY A 94 -18.60 -24.58 1.20
N ARG A 95 -17.64 -23.67 0.99
CA ARG A 95 -17.50 -22.96 -0.28
C ARG A 95 -16.73 -23.86 -1.24
N ALA A 96 -17.49 -24.72 -1.92
CA ALA A 96 -17.01 -25.53 -3.03
C ALA A 96 -16.18 -24.68 -4.00
N PRO A 97 -15.10 -25.23 -4.60
CA PRO A 97 -14.37 -24.53 -5.65
C PRO A 97 -15.37 -24.11 -6.71
N ALA A 98 -15.20 -22.92 -7.28
CA ALA A 98 -15.89 -22.49 -8.48
C ALA A 98 -15.46 -23.42 -9.63
N ARG A 99 -15.97 -24.65 -9.62
CA ARG A 99 -16.20 -25.42 -10.82
C ARG A 99 -17.25 -24.62 -11.57
N GLN A 100 -16.88 -24.18 -12.76
CA GLN A 100 -17.83 -24.03 -13.84
C GLN A 100 -18.71 -25.29 -13.84
N SER A 101 -19.93 -25.17 -13.34
CA SER A 101 -20.94 -26.22 -13.34
C SER A 101 -22.26 -25.49 -13.24
N ALA A 102 -23.01 -25.49 -14.35
CA ALA A 102 -24.08 -26.46 -14.48
C ALA A 102 -25.08 -26.27 -13.32
N ASP A 103 -25.91 -25.25 -13.51
CA ASP A 103 -27.35 -25.45 -13.55
C ASP A 103 -27.95 -26.22 -12.39
N HIS A 104 -27.94 -25.65 -11.17
CA HIS A 104 -28.92 -25.97 -10.14
C HIS A 104 -29.38 -24.67 -9.44
N GLY A 105 -30.65 -24.34 -9.65
CA GLY A 105 -31.33 -23.09 -9.31
C GLY A 105 -31.46 -22.80 -7.82
N GLY A 106 -30.36 -22.38 -7.20
CA GLY A 106 -30.36 -21.71 -5.91
C GLY A 106 -30.00 -20.24 -6.08
N THR A 107 -30.92 -19.33 -5.75
CA THR A 107 -30.67 -17.88 -5.78
C THR A 107 -29.66 -17.51 -4.68
N ARG A 108 -28.37 -17.59 -4.99
CA ARG A 108 -27.31 -17.03 -4.15
C ARG A 108 -27.17 -15.56 -4.52
N VAL A 109 -27.42 -14.68 -3.55
CA VAL A 109 -27.01 -13.28 -3.66
C VAL A 109 -25.48 -13.25 -3.71
N VAL A 110 -24.93 -13.16 -4.91
CA VAL A 110 -23.58 -12.69 -5.11
C VAL A 110 -23.70 -11.18 -4.94
N TYR A 111 -23.24 -10.65 -3.80
CA TYR A 111 -22.97 -9.22 -3.72
C TYR A 111 -21.85 -8.96 -4.71
N GLU A 112 -22.22 -8.63 -5.94
CA GLU A 112 -21.30 -8.11 -6.93
C GLU A 112 -20.81 -6.80 -6.33
N ARG A 113 -19.50 -6.73 -6.04
CA ARG A 113 -18.89 -5.52 -5.49
C ARG A 113 -19.22 -4.39 -6.45
N SER A 114 -20.13 -3.52 -6.04
CA SER A 114 -20.62 -2.44 -6.89
C SER A 114 -19.53 -1.40 -7.02
N GLU A 115 -19.49 -0.65 -8.13
CA GLU A 115 -18.66 0.54 -8.25
C GLU A 115 -18.88 1.51 -7.06
N ALA A 116 -20.10 1.53 -6.49
CA ALA A 116 -20.42 2.29 -5.28
C ALA A 116 -19.65 1.81 -4.04
N ASP A 117 -19.41 0.50 -3.92
CA ASP A 117 -18.63 -0.08 -2.84
C ASP A 117 -17.14 0.25 -2.99
N GLU A 118 -16.62 0.26 -4.21
CA GLU A 118 -15.21 0.62 -4.47
C GLU A 118 -14.92 2.09 -4.19
N VAL A 119 -15.81 2.99 -4.64
CA VAL A 119 -15.71 4.43 -4.35
C VAL A 119 -15.84 4.69 -2.85
N ARG A 120 -16.70 3.93 -2.15
CA ARG A 120 -16.81 3.99 -0.69
C ARG A 120 -15.52 3.54 -0.02
N ASP A 121 -14.97 2.39 -0.41
CA ASP A 121 -13.73 1.85 0.16
C ASP A 121 -12.56 2.84 -0.02
N LEU A 122 -12.46 3.49 -1.19
CA LEU A 122 -11.47 4.54 -1.47
C LEU A 122 -11.64 5.77 -0.56
N LYS A 123 -12.89 6.23 -0.37
CA LYS A 123 -13.19 7.35 0.52
C LYS A 123 -12.91 7.01 1.99
N LEU A 124 -13.21 5.79 2.42
CA LEU A 124 -12.88 5.31 3.76
C LEU A 124 -11.37 5.27 4.00
N ASP A 125 -10.59 4.76 3.05
CA ASP A 125 -9.13 4.80 3.10
C ASP A 125 -8.61 6.25 3.24
N HIS A 126 -9.18 7.18 2.47
CA HIS A 126 -8.83 8.59 2.57
C HIS A 126 -9.18 9.20 3.93
N SER A 127 -10.37 8.93 4.46
CA SER A 127 -10.79 9.37 5.79
C SER A 127 -9.84 8.86 6.88
N PHE A 128 -9.41 7.60 6.82
CA PHE A 128 -8.45 7.06 7.79
C PHE A 128 -7.06 7.71 7.67
N LYS A 129 -6.60 8.03 6.46
CA LYS A 129 -5.34 8.79 6.27
C LYS A 129 -5.41 10.18 6.88
N ILE A 130 -6.54 10.90 6.74
CA ILE A 130 -6.73 12.22 7.36
C ILE A 130 -6.62 12.09 8.88
N VAL A 131 -7.29 11.11 9.48
CA VAL A 131 -7.21 10.88 10.94
C VAL A 131 -5.77 10.62 11.38
N GLN A 132 -5.03 9.79 10.65
CA GLN A 132 -3.61 9.51 10.97
C GLN A 132 -2.74 10.76 10.92
N VAL A 133 -2.93 11.62 9.90
CA VAL A 133 -2.20 12.88 9.78
C VAL A 133 -2.52 13.80 10.95
N GLN A 134 -3.80 13.94 11.31
CA GLN A 134 -4.21 14.83 12.40
C GLN A 134 -3.75 14.31 13.78
N VAL A 135 -3.73 12.99 14.00
CA VAL A 135 -3.15 12.40 15.22
C VAL A 135 -1.67 12.76 15.32
N ARG A 136 -0.91 12.68 14.22
CA ARG A 136 0.49 13.10 14.21
C ARG A 136 0.65 14.59 14.53
N VAL A 137 -0.20 15.46 13.98
CA VAL A 137 -0.19 16.90 14.32
C VAL A 137 -0.44 17.12 15.81
N VAL A 138 -1.39 16.40 16.42
CA VAL A 138 -1.65 16.46 17.86
C VAL A 138 -0.42 16.00 18.66
N GLU A 139 0.21 14.89 18.28
CA GLU A 139 1.42 14.38 18.93
C GLU A 139 2.59 15.36 18.83
N GLU A 140 2.82 15.91 17.63
CA GLU A 140 3.86 16.91 17.37
C GLU A 140 3.66 18.20 18.16
N GLU A 141 2.43 18.71 18.24
CA GLU A 141 2.12 19.89 19.06
C GLU A 141 2.25 19.59 20.56
N ARG A 142 1.76 18.43 21.03
CA ARG A 142 1.89 18.05 22.45
C ARG A 142 3.34 17.84 22.86
N ALA A 143 4.21 17.37 21.96
CA ALA A 143 5.64 17.21 22.22
C ALA A 143 6.35 18.54 22.52
N LYS A 144 5.78 19.68 22.11
CA LYS A 144 6.32 21.02 22.43
C LYS A 144 6.10 21.44 23.89
N GLY A 145 5.35 20.67 24.68
CA GLY A 145 5.17 20.89 26.11
C GLY A 145 4.56 22.26 26.41
N ALA A 146 5.26 23.09 27.19
CA ALA A 146 4.77 24.43 27.56
C ALA A 146 4.63 25.40 26.37
N ALA A 147 5.26 25.10 25.23
CA ALA A 147 5.13 25.87 23.99
C ALA A 147 4.06 25.31 23.03
N ALA A 148 3.28 24.31 23.45
CA ALA A 148 2.25 23.70 22.61
C ALA A 148 1.13 24.68 22.28
N ASN A 149 0.72 24.72 21.01
CA ASN A 149 -0.44 25.51 20.61
C ASN A 149 -1.73 24.70 20.81
N GLN A 150 -2.46 25.04 21.88
CA GLN A 150 -3.73 24.37 22.20
C GLN A 150 -4.81 24.57 21.13
N ASP A 151 -4.80 25.69 20.39
CA ASP A 151 -5.74 25.92 19.28
C ASP A 151 -5.47 24.96 18.12
N THR A 152 -4.19 24.70 17.81
CA THR A 152 -3.81 23.72 16.78
C THR A 152 -4.23 22.31 17.17
N ILE A 153 -4.06 21.93 18.45
CA ILE A 153 -4.52 20.64 18.97
C ILE A 153 -6.04 20.50 18.86
N ASN A 154 -6.79 21.52 19.30
CA ASN A 154 -8.26 21.49 19.27
C ASN A 154 -8.81 21.40 17.85
N ARG A 155 -8.24 22.13 16.89
CA ARG A 155 -8.63 22.04 15.47
C ARG A 155 -8.32 20.68 14.86
N ALA A 156 -7.19 20.08 15.21
CA ALA A 156 -6.84 18.74 14.75
C ALA A 156 -7.81 17.70 15.31
N LEU A 157 -8.18 17.81 16.59
CA LEU A 157 -9.18 16.94 17.22
C LEU A 157 -10.58 17.09 16.60
N GLU A 158 -11.02 18.32 16.34
CA GLU A 158 -12.28 18.59 15.64
C GLU A 158 -12.30 17.95 14.24
N THR A 159 -11.19 18.07 13.51
CA THR A 159 -11.05 17.45 12.19
C THR A 159 -11.12 15.92 12.27
N ILE A 160 -10.52 15.31 13.29
CA ILE A 160 -10.62 13.87 13.54
C ILE A 160 -12.07 13.47 13.80
N GLU A 161 -12.79 14.21 14.65
CA GLU A 161 -14.18 13.93 15.00
C GLU A 161 -15.12 14.00 13.78
N ILE A 162 -15.03 15.07 12.98
CA ILE A 162 -15.81 15.24 11.77
C ILE A 162 -15.50 14.10 10.78
N THR A 163 -14.22 13.80 10.57
CA THR A 163 -13.78 12.77 9.62
C THR A 163 -14.24 11.37 10.07
N ALA A 164 -14.12 11.07 11.35
CA ALA A 164 -14.53 9.79 11.93
C ALA A 164 -16.04 9.58 11.85
N THR A 165 -16.82 10.64 12.06
CA THR A 165 -18.29 10.61 11.94
C THR A 165 -18.71 10.33 10.50
N ASN A 166 -18.15 11.07 9.54
CA ASN A 166 -18.42 10.85 8.11
C ASN A 166 -18.02 9.43 7.66
N ALA A 167 -16.86 8.93 8.08
CA ALA A 167 -16.42 7.57 7.77
C ALA A 167 -17.35 6.50 8.38
N ARG A 168 -17.81 6.72 9.61
CA ARG A 168 -18.76 5.83 10.29
C ARG A 168 -20.09 5.75 9.55
N ASP A 169 -20.61 6.88 9.07
CA ASP A 169 -21.86 6.92 8.31
C ASP A 169 -21.74 6.17 6.97
N MET A 170 -20.59 6.29 6.31
CA MET A 170 -20.27 5.51 5.12
C MET A 170 -20.23 4.00 5.39
N ILE A 171 -19.74 3.57 6.55
CA ILE A 171 -19.76 2.15 6.94
C ILE A 171 -21.19 1.68 7.25
N LYS A 172 -21.99 2.47 7.97
CA LYS A 172 -23.36 2.10 8.34
C LYS A 172 -24.26 1.97 7.12
N SER A 173 -24.08 2.81 6.11
CA SER A 173 -24.80 2.71 4.83
C SER A 173 -24.43 1.46 4.00
N ALA A 174 -23.33 0.77 4.30
CA ALA A 174 -22.95 -0.50 3.68
C ALA A 174 -23.71 -1.71 4.26
N GLY A 175 -24.00 -1.66 5.56
CA GLY A 175 -24.89 -2.62 6.21
C GLY A 175 -26.31 -2.16 6.01
N GLY A 176 -26.88 -2.45 4.82
CA GLY A 176 -28.24 -2.09 4.47
C GLY A 176 -29.17 -2.27 5.67
N SER A 177 -29.93 -1.23 6.01
CA SER A 177 -31.09 -1.38 6.89
C SER A 177 -31.83 -2.62 6.40
N GLY A 178 -31.95 -3.65 7.23
CA GLY A 178 -32.58 -4.94 6.87
C GLY A 178 -34.08 -4.83 6.54
N GLU A 179 -34.54 -3.66 6.13
CA GLU A 179 -35.83 -3.44 5.50
C GLU A 179 -35.81 -3.99 4.07
N PRO A 180 -36.70 -4.93 3.75
CA PRO A 180 -36.89 -5.39 2.39
C PRO A 180 -37.19 -4.20 1.48
N VAL A 181 -36.42 -4.07 0.40
CA VAL A 181 -36.70 -3.09 -0.67
C VAL A 181 -38.06 -3.45 -1.27
N THR A 182 -39.10 -2.74 -0.86
CA THR A 182 -40.45 -2.87 -1.41
C THR A 182 -40.51 -2.00 -2.66
N GLY A 183 -40.24 -2.62 -3.81
CA GLY A 183 -40.44 -2.02 -5.11
C GLY A 183 -41.57 -2.73 -5.84
N THR A 184 -42.51 -1.98 -6.43
CA THR A 184 -43.48 -2.52 -7.38
C THR A 184 -42.77 -2.71 -8.72
N ILE A 185 -42.72 -3.96 -9.20
CA ILE A 185 -42.29 -4.28 -10.56
C ILE A 185 -43.41 -3.79 -11.49
N ILE A 186 -43.10 -2.89 -12.41
CA ILE A 186 -43.99 -2.49 -13.50
C ILE A 186 -43.52 -3.28 -14.73
N ASP A 187 -44.40 -4.15 -15.24
CA ASP A 187 -44.29 -4.84 -16.53
C ASP A 187 -44.80 -3.93 -17.66
#